data_AF-A0A178WEU5-F1
#
_entry.id   AF-A0A178WEU5-F1
#
_cell.length_a   1.000
_cell.length_b   1.000
_cell.length_c   1.000
_cell.angle_alpha   90.00
_cell.angle_beta   90.00
_cell.angle_gamma   90.00
#
_symmetry.space_group_name_H-M   'P 1'
#
loop_
_entity.id
_entity.type
_entity.pdbx_description
1 polymer ?
#
loop_
_entity_poly.entity_id
_entity_poly.type
_entity_poly.pdbx_seq_one_letter_code
_entity_poly.pdbx_strand_id
1 'polypeptide(L)'
;MVPPYDKTKHSNVGAALEYPITVLNVENILVIGHSCCGGIKGLMAIEDNTAPTKTEFIENWIQICAPAKNRIKQDCKDLSFEDQCTNCEKEAVNVSLGNLLSYPFVRERVVKNKLAIRGAHYDFVKGTFDLWELDFKTTPAFALS
;
A
#
# COMPACT_ATOMS: atom_id res chain seq x y z
N MET A 1 -3.31 3.80 2.98
CA MET A 1 -2.34 2.80 3.47
C MET A 1 -3.10 1.58 3.95
N VAL A 2 -2.63 0.38 3.64
CA VAL A 2 -3.20 -0.89 4.14
C VAL A 2 -2.11 -1.61 4.95
N PRO A 3 -2.32 -1.95 6.23
CA PRO A 3 -1.37 -2.72 7.03
C PRO A 3 -1.32 -4.19 6.57
N PRO A 4 -0.25 -4.93 6.92
CA PRO A 4 -0.24 -6.39 6.79
C PRO A 4 -1.36 -7.04 7.64
N TYR A 5 -1.74 -8.26 7.25
CA TYR A 5 -2.72 -9.05 7.98
C TYR A 5 -2.27 -9.34 9.42
N ASP A 6 -3.06 -8.88 10.37
CA ASP A 6 -2.94 -9.19 11.79
C ASP A 6 -4.36 -9.23 12.39
N LYS A 7 -4.65 -10.21 13.23
CA LYS A 7 -5.98 -10.39 13.85
C LYS A 7 -6.20 -9.45 15.04
N THR A 8 -5.12 -8.93 15.61
CA THR A 8 -5.11 -8.14 16.85
C THR A 8 -4.75 -6.69 16.56
N LYS A 9 -3.67 -6.45 15.82
CA LYS A 9 -3.27 -5.13 15.37
C LYS A 9 -4.08 -4.75 14.13
N HIS A 10 -4.58 -3.51 14.10
CA HIS A 10 -5.32 -2.97 12.96
C HIS A 10 -6.54 -3.81 12.53
N SER A 11 -7.19 -4.48 13.48
CA SER A 11 -8.38 -5.31 13.24
C SER A 11 -9.53 -4.55 12.58
N ASN A 12 -9.59 -3.23 12.77
CA ASN A 12 -10.50 -2.33 12.07
C ASN A 12 -10.32 -2.37 10.53
N VAL A 13 -9.08 -2.40 10.04
CA VAL A 13 -8.82 -2.52 8.58
C VAL A 13 -9.12 -3.93 8.10
N GLY A 14 -8.79 -4.95 8.90
CA GLY A 14 -9.14 -6.34 8.61
C GLY A 14 -10.64 -6.52 8.41
N ALA A 15 -11.46 -6.00 9.31
CA ALA A 15 -12.92 -6.05 9.20
C ALA A 15 -13.45 -5.28 7.96
N ALA A 16 -12.88 -4.10 7.68
CA ALA A 16 -13.25 -3.30 6.52
C ALA A 16 -12.92 -3.98 5.18
N LEU A 17 -11.92 -4.87 5.15
CA LEU A 17 -11.60 -5.70 4.00
C LEU A 17 -12.44 -6.98 3.96
N GLU A 18 -12.59 -7.67 5.10
CA GLU A 18 -13.21 -8.98 5.17
C GLU A 18 -14.67 -8.96 4.70
N TYR A 19 -15.47 -7.99 5.16
CA TYR A 19 -16.91 -7.96 4.83
C TYR A 19 -17.20 -7.80 3.33
N PRO A 20 -16.71 -6.75 2.63
CA PRO A 20 -16.99 -6.61 1.20
C PRO A 20 -16.44 -7.78 0.37
N ILE A 21 -15.33 -8.37 0.79
CA ILE A 21 -14.70 -9.46 0.04
C ILE A 21 -15.43 -10.77 0.28
N THR A 22 -15.69 -11.13 1.53
CA THR A 22 -16.23 -12.45 1.90
C THR A 22 -17.75 -12.54 1.84
N VAL A 23 -18.45 -11.43 2.13
CA VAL A 23 -19.91 -11.37 2.20
C VAL A 23 -20.48 -10.76 0.93
N LEU A 24 -20.00 -9.57 0.54
CA LEU A 24 -20.53 -8.87 -0.65
C LEU A 24 -19.94 -9.39 -1.97
N ASN A 25 -18.86 -10.18 -1.90
CA ASN A 25 -18.17 -10.74 -3.07
C ASN A 25 -17.77 -9.66 -4.09
N VAL A 26 -17.24 -8.53 -3.64
CA VAL A 26 -16.70 -7.52 -4.55
C VAL A 26 -15.59 -8.10 -5.41
N GLU A 27 -15.55 -7.67 -6.67
CA GLU A 27 -14.58 -8.17 -7.66
C GLU A 27 -13.33 -7.30 -7.73
N ASN A 28 -13.33 -6.13 -7.08
CA ASN A 28 -12.28 -5.13 -7.22
C ASN A 28 -11.94 -4.47 -5.88
N ILE A 29 -10.64 -4.33 -5.61
CA ILE A 29 -10.10 -3.43 -4.59
C ILE A 29 -9.22 -2.42 -5.29
N LEU A 30 -9.45 -1.14 -5.01
CA LEU A 30 -8.65 -0.03 -5.48
C LEU A 30 -8.04 0.71 -4.30
N VAL A 31 -6.71 0.77 -4.21
CA VAL A 31 -6.00 1.60 -3.24
C VAL A 31 -5.56 2.89 -3.92
N ILE A 32 -6.09 4.02 -3.46
CA ILE A 32 -5.83 5.33 -4.06
C ILE A 32 -4.87 6.12 -3.15
N GLY A 33 -3.68 6.40 -3.66
CA GLY A 33 -2.80 7.46 -3.15
C GLY A 33 -3.16 8.81 -3.75
N HIS A 34 -2.58 9.89 -3.26
CA HIS A 34 -2.88 11.21 -3.76
C HIS A 34 -1.72 12.18 -3.60
N SER A 35 -1.71 13.25 -4.41
CA SER A 35 -0.74 14.35 -4.32
C SER A 35 -0.75 15.03 -2.95
N CYS A 36 0.39 15.60 -2.56
CA CYS A 36 0.58 16.38 -1.34
C CYS A 36 0.11 15.65 -0.05
N CYS A 37 0.33 14.33 0.02
CA CYS A 37 -0.12 13.54 1.16
C CYS A 37 0.68 13.86 2.43
N GLY A 38 0.04 14.51 3.41
CA GLY A 38 0.67 14.88 4.68
C GLY A 38 1.24 13.69 5.46
N GLY A 39 0.60 12.52 5.37
CA GLY A 39 1.10 11.29 6.00
C GLY A 39 2.39 10.78 5.36
N ILE A 40 2.50 10.85 4.03
CA ILE A 40 3.72 10.47 3.31
C ILE A 40 4.82 11.50 3.56
N LYS A 41 4.50 12.79 3.55
CA LYS A 41 5.46 13.85 3.91
C LYS A 41 5.99 13.64 5.33
N GLY A 42 5.12 13.32 6.28
CA GLY A 42 5.48 12.95 7.65
C GLY A 42 6.42 11.75 7.70
N LEU A 43 6.08 10.67 6.97
CA LEU A 43 6.91 9.47 6.89
C LEU A 43 8.31 9.77 6.34
N MET A 44 8.39 10.54 5.25
CA MET A 44 9.64 10.89 4.59
C MET A 44 10.52 11.83 5.43
N ALA A 45 9.92 12.57 6.36
CA ALA A 45 10.60 13.47 7.28
C ALA A 45 11.13 12.79 8.56
N ILE A 46 10.75 11.54 8.83
CA ILE A 46 11.33 10.77 9.95
C ILE A 46 12.81 10.52 9.63
N GLU A 47 13.71 10.93 10.51
CA GLU A 47 15.14 10.66 10.39
C GLU A 47 15.45 9.22 10.83
N ASP A 48 16.43 8.59 10.18
CA ASP A 48 16.83 7.23 10.56
C ASP A 48 17.63 7.32 11.87
N ASN A 49 17.19 6.58 12.90
CA ASN A 49 17.73 6.57 14.29
C ASN A 49 17.23 7.67 15.25
N THR A 50 16.09 8.32 15.00
CA THR A 50 15.48 9.19 16.02
C THR A 50 14.88 8.42 17.20
N ALA A 51 15.01 9.00 18.40
CA ALA A 51 14.42 8.56 19.67
C ALA A 51 12.85 8.52 19.60
N PRO A 52 12.11 8.08 20.63
CA PRO A 52 10.75 7.55 20.47
C PRO A 52 9.78 8.57 19.88
N THR A 53 8.72 8.03 19.26
CA THR A 53 7.78 8.73 18.40
C THR A 53 7.32 10.07 18.98
N LYS A 54 7.40 11.16 18.19
CA LYS A 54 6.96 12.50 18.60
C LYS A 54 5.43 12.60 18.70
N THR A 55 4.72 11.58 18.24
CA THR A 55 3.25 11.51 18.19
C THR A 55 2.76 10.21 18.82
N GLU A 56 1.55 10.23 19.39
CA GLU A 56 0.98 9.07 20.09
C GLU A 56 0.56 7.94 19.14
N PHE A 57 0.14 8.27 17.91
CA PHE A 57 -0.41 7.29 16.95
C PHE A 57 0.10 7.46 15.52
N ILE A 58 0.39 8.70 15.09
CA ILE A 58 0.63 9.04 13.68
C ILE A 58 1.87 8.33 13.16
N GLU A 59 2.99 8.41 13.88
CA GLU A 59 4.25 7.78 13.45
C GLU A 59 4.12 6.26 13.37
N ASN A 60 3.52 5.62 14.37
CA ASN A 60 3.28 4.17 14.33
C ASN A 60 2.42 3.76 13.12
N TRP A 61 1.42 4.58 12.77
CA TRP A 61 0.57 4.31 11.62
C TRP A 61 1.30 4.48 10.29
N ILE A 62 1.98 5.60 10.06
CA ILE A 62 2.64 5.86 8.77
C ILE A 62 3.83 4.93 8.51
N GLN A 63 4.42 4.33 9.56
CA GLN A 63 5.48 3.31 9.47
C GLN A 63 5.04 2.03 8.75
N ILE A 64 3.73 1.79 8.56
CA ILE A 64 3.23 0.73 7.65
C ILE A 64 3.88 0.85 6.26
N CYS A 65 4.17 2.07 5.81
CA CYS A 65 4.78 2.35 4.52
C CYS A 65 6.29 2.60 4.59
N ALA A 66 6.98 2.27 5.69
CA ALA A 66 8.43 2.37 5.79
C ALA A 66 9.19 1.66 4.64
N PRO A 67 8.74 0.50 4.11
CA PRO A 67 9.38 -0.09 2.93
C PRO A 67 9.38 0.84 1.70
N ALA A 68 8.32 1.64 1.51
CA ALA A 68 8.24 2.62 0.42
C ALA A 68 9.25 3.75 0.63
N LYS A 69 9.32 4.32 1.85
CA LYS A 69 10.33 5.32 2.21
C LYS A 69 11.74 4.82 1.90
N ASN A 70 12.07 3.62 2.38
CA ASN A 70 13.41 3.05 2.22
C ASN A 70 13.79 2.88 0.75
N ARG A 71 12.87 2.36 -0.06
CA ARG A 71 13.07 2.21 -1.51
C ARG A 71 13.28 3.57 -2.17
N ILE A 72 12.43 4.55 -1.91
CA ILE A 72 12.56 5.89 -2.52
C ILE A 72 13.82 6.62 -2.06
N LYS A 73 14.22 6.49 -0.80
CA LYS A 73 15.49 7.04 -0.30
C LYS A 73 16.70 6.44 -1.00
N GLN A 74 16.62 5.19 -1.45
CA GLN A 74 17.67 4.52 -2.21
C GLN A 74 17.63 4.88 -3.71
N ASP A 75 16.47 4.72 -4.34
CA ASP A 75 16.29 4.79 -5.80
C ASP A 75 16.19 6.24 -6.30
N CYS A 76 15.76 7.18 -5.45
CA CYS A 76 15.51 8.59 -5.80
C CYS A 76 16.30 9.58 -4.93
N LYS A 77 17.46 9.16 -4.43
CA LYS A 77 18.30 9.95 -3.50
C LYS A 77 18.69 11.34 -4.01
N ASP A 78 18.82 11.49 -5.32
CA ASP A 78 19.28 12.71 -5.99
C ASP A 78 18.12 13.68 -6.30
N LEU A 79 16.87 13.27 -6.07
CA LEU A 79 15.69 14.12 -6.27
C LEU A 79 15.44 15.04 -5.07
N SER A 80 14.70 16.12 -5.32
CA SER A 80 14.24 17.02 -4.26
C SER A 80 13.38 16.26 -3.24
N PHE A 81 13.27 16.79 -2.01
CA PHE A 81 12.41 16.17 -0.99
C PHE A 81 10.95 16.07 -1.44
N GLU A 82 10.46 17.06 -2.17
CA GLU A 82 9.09 17.07 -2.71
C GLU A 82 8.89 15.97 -3.76
N ASP A 83 9.83 15.83 -4.69
CA ASP A 83 9.80 14.76 -5.69
C ASP A 83 9.91 13.37 -5.05
N GLN A 84 10.74 13.22 -4.01
CA GLN A 84 10.79 11.98 -3.22
C GLN A 84 9.43 11.70 -2.56
N CYS A 85 8.75 12.71 -2.02
CA CYS A 85 7.40 12.54 -1.47
C CYS A 85 6.41 12.07 -2.54
N THR A 86 6.39 12.71 -3.72
CA THR A 86 5.51 12.31 -4.83
C THR A 86 5.76 10.88 -5.28
N ASN A 87 7.02 10.45 -5.39
CA ASN A 87 7.34 9.06 -5.71
C ASN A 87 6.92 8.10 -4.57
N CYS A 88 7.11 8.51 -3.31
CA CYS A 88 6.73 7.71 -2.16
C CYS A 88 5.20 7.59 -2.01
N GLU A 89 4.39 8.55 -2.47
CA GLU A 89 2.93 8.43 -2.50
C GLU A 89 2.49 7.24 -3.37
N LYS A 90 3.10 7.07 -4.55
CA LYS A 90 2.83 5.95 -5.45
C LYS A 90 3.38 4.64 -4.90
N GLU A 91 4.60 4.65 -4.36
CA GLU A 91 5.20 3.44 -3.80
C GLU A 91 4.49 2.96 -2.52
N ALA A 92 3.94 3.86 -1.70
CA ALA A 92 3.12 3.51 -0.55
C ALA A 92 1.80 2.79 -0.95
N VAL A 93 1.26 3.12 -2.12
CA VAL A 93 0.16 2.36 -2.72
C VAL A 93 0.66 0.94 -3.04
N ASN A 94 1.81 0.79 -3.71
CA ASN A 94 2.38 -0.53 -4.02
C ASN A 94 2.62 -1.39 -2.78
N VAL A 95 3.16 -0.81 -1.70
CA VAL A 95 3.29 -1.49 -0.39
C VAL A 95 1.92 -1.95 0.12
N SER A 96 0.90 -1.09 0.01
CA SER A 96 -0.47 -1.45 0.41
C SER A 96 -1.05 -2.59 -0.45
N LEU A 97 -0.78 -2.62 -1.76
CA LEU A 97 -1.18 -3.73 -2.64
C LEU A 97 -0.49 -5.05 -2.23
N GLY A 98 0.81 -5.00 -1.89
CA GLY A 98 1.53 -6.14 -1.35
C GLY A 98 0.96 -6.63 -0.02
N ASN A 99 0.63 -5.69 0.88
CA ASN A 99 0.02 -6.00 2.17
C ASN A 99 -1.37 -6.64 2.00
N LEU A 100 -2.17 -6.24 1.02
CA LEU A 100 -3.45 -6.89 0.71
C LEU A 100 -3.27 -8.39 0.44
N LEU A 101 -2.19 -8.80 -0.24
CA LEU A 101 -1.90 -10.22 -0.50
C LEU A 101 -1.49 -11.02 0.74
N SER A 102 -1.24 -10.37 1.89
CA SER A 102 -1.03 -11.06 3.17
C SER A 102 -2.34 -11.51 3.83
N TYR A 103 -3.48 -10.97 3.42
CA TYR A 103 -4.80 -11.39 3.91
C TYR A 103 -5.23 -12.69 3.22
N PRO A 104 -5.49 -13.78 3.97
CA PRO A 104 -5.79 -15.08 3.36
C PRO A 104 -7.00 -15.04 2.40
N PHE A 105 -8.09 -14.37 2.80
CA PHE A 105 -9.31 -14.26 2.00
C PHE A 105 -9.17 -13.37 0.76
N VAL A 106 -8.20 -12.44 0.76
CA VAL A 106 -7.85 -11.65 -0.43
C VAL A 106 -7.07 -12.55 -1.39
N ARG A 107 -5.97 -13.15 -0.91
CA ARG A 107 -5.09 -14.01 -1.71
C ARG A 107 -5.85 -15.14 -2.39
N GLU A 108 -6.74 -15.81 -1.66
CA GLU A 108 -7.56 -16.90 -2.19
C GLU A 108 -8.39 -16.43 -3.40
N ARG A 109 -9.02 -15.26 -3.33
CA ARG A 109 -9.85 -14.75 -4.42
C ARG A 109 -9.02 -14.24 -5.59
N VAL A 110 -7.87 -13.63 -5.35
CA VAL A 110 -6.93 -13.24 -6.41
C VAL A 110 -6.47 -14.45 -7.21
N VAL A 111 -6.02 -15.52 -6.55
CA VAL A 111 -5.58 -16.77 -7.20
C VAL A 111 -6.71 -17.43 -8.01
N LYS A 112 -7.96 -17.28 -7.56
CA LYS A 112 -9.15 -17.78 -8.27
C LYS A 112 -9.65 -16.85 -9.38
N ASN A 113 -8.93 -15.75 -9.69
CA ASN A 113 -9.37 -14.70 -10.61
C ASN A 113 -10.76 -14.13 -10.29
N LYS A 114 -11.12 -14.07 -9.00
CA LYS A 114 -12.40 -13.53 -8.50
C LYS A 114 -12.27 -12.13 -7.89
N LEU A 115 -11.05 -11.64 -7.72
CA LEU A 115 -10.76 -10.35 -7.13
C LEU A 115 -9.53 -9.74 -7.81
N ALA A 116 -9.70 -8.57 -8.41
CA ALA A 116 -8.61 -7.77 -8.95
C ALA A 116 -8.15 -6.72 -7.92
N ILE A 117 -6.84 -6.52 -7.82
CA ILE A 117 -6.22 -5.54 -6.93
C ILE A 117 -5.53 -4.46 -7.78
N ARG A 118 -5.95 -3.21 -7.60
CA ARG A 118 -5.45 -2.07 -8.37
C ARG A 118 -4.92 -0.98 -7.44
N GLY A 119 -3.89 -0.29 -7.93
CA GLY A 119 -3.38 0.94 -7.34
C GLY A 119 -3.77 2.13 -8.19
N ALA A 120 -3.98 3.27 -7.55
CA ALA A 120 -4.13 4.53 -8.25
C ALA A 120 -3.44 5.67 -7.51
N HIS A 121 -3.17 6.75 -8.23
CA HIS A 121 -2.71 8.01 -7.66
C HIS A 121 -3.53 9.16 -8.25
N TYR A 122 -4.21 9.89 -7.38
CA TYR A 122 -4.96 11.08 -7.74
C TYR A 122 -4.13 12.33 -7.46
N ASP A 123 -3.68 13.00 -8.52
CA ASP A 123 -3.00 14.29 -8.43
C ASP A 123 -4.05 15.40 -8.56
N PHE A 124 -4.47 15.96 -7.43
CA PHE A 124 -5.43 17.07 -7.40
C PHE A 124 -4.80 18.43 -7.71
N VAL A 125 -3.47 18.53 -7.75
CA VAL A 125 -2.78 19.76 -8.16
C VAL A 125 -2.86 19.90 -9.67
N LYS A 126 -2.72 18.79 -10.40
CA LYS A 126 -2.78 18.74 -11.87
C LYS A 126 -4.12 18.27 -12.42
N GLY A 127 -4.99 17.71 -11.58
CA GLY A 127 -6.27 17.13 -11.98
C GLY A 127 -6.12 15.82 -12.77
N THR A 128 -5.10 15.00 -12.48
CA THR A 128 -4.82 13.75 -13.20
C THR A 128 -5.03 12.52 -12.30
N PHE A 129 -5.33 11.39 -12.92
CA PHE A 129 -5.56 10.13 -12.22
C PHE A 129 -4.80 8.99 -12.91
N ASP A 130 -3.76 8.49 -12.25
CA ASP A 130 -3.01 7.33 -12.71
C ASP A 130 -3.63 6.06 -12.13
N LEU A 131 -3.79 5.02 -12.95
CA LEU A 131 -4.33 3.72 -12.55
C LEU A 131 -3.39 2.61 -13.02
N TRP A 132 -3.10 1.64 -12.14
CA TRP A 132 -2.33 0.45 -12.47
C TRP A 132 -2.90 -0.78 -11.77
N GLU A 133 -2.60 -1.95 -12.33
CA GLU A 133 -3.03 -3.24 -11.79
C GLU A 133 -1.82 -4.04 -11.32
N LEU A 134 -1.95 -4.74 -10.19
CA LEU A 134 -0.93 -5.67 -9.75
C LEU A 134 -1.07 -6.97 -10.55
N ASP A 135 -0.13 -7.23 -11.46
CA ASP A 135 -0.14 -8.44 -12.30
C ASP A 135 0.30 -9.67 -11.49
N PHE A 136 -0.63 -10.27 -10.73
CA PHE A 136 -0.40 -11.50 -9.98
C PHE A 136 -0.59 -12.72 -10.89
N LYS A 137 0.35 -12.98 -11.79
CA LYS A 137 0.33 -14.21 -12.60
C LYS A 137 0.76 -15.41 -11.77
N THR A 138 -0.17 -16.31 -11.48
CA THR A 138 0.18 -17.67 -11.07
C THR A 138 0.62 -18.44 -12.30
N THR A 139 1.92 -18.44 -12.61
CA THR A 139 2.49 -19.43 -13.54
C THR A 139 2.43 -20.78 -12.83
N PRO A 140 1.71 -21.80 -13.33
CA PRO A 140 1.78 -23.13 -12.76
C PRO A 140 3.24 -23.60 -12.85
N ALA A 141 3.82 -24.03 -11.73
CA ALA A 141 5.07 -24.77 -11.79
C ALA A 141 4.78 -26.02 -12.63
N PHE A 142 5.55 -26.22 -13.71
CA PHE A 142 5.44 -27.34 -14.63
C PHE A 142 5.10 -28.63 -13.88
N ALA A 143 3.92 -29.19 -14.19
CA ALA A 143 3.60 -30.56 -13.82
C ALA A 143 4.49 -31.46 -14.70
N LEU A 144 5.63 -31.90 -14.15
CA LEU A 144 6.37 -33.01 -14.71
C LEU A 144 5.50 -34.26 -14.52
N SER A 145 4.91 -34.70 -15.63
CA SER A 145 4.31 -36.03 -15.79
C SER A 145 5.38 -37.12 -15.77
#